data_AF-A0A954NRZ1-F1
#
_entry.id   AF-A0A954NRZ1-F1
#
_cell.length_a   1.000
_cell.length_b   1.000
_cell.length_c   1.000
_cell.angle_alpha   90.00
_cell.angle_beta   90.00
_cell.angle_gamma   90.00
#
_symmetry.space_group_name_H-M   'P 1'
#
loop_
_entity.id
_entity.type
_entity.pdbx_description
1 polymer ?
#
loop_
_entity_poly.entity_id
_entity_poly.type
_entity_poly.pdbx_seq_one_letter_code
_entity_poly.pdbx_strand_id
1 'polypeptide(L)'
;SRVWQHLPEKFDGDNFRAWLFRIARNYVIQESRKRRPDLAEDLRMVTAEDHTPDHQLVERERMEILKNCLSKLEQKLAELVQSRLGGESYEDICERIGLQPARAHKLFHTAKTQLTTCVEHHGLGQAQ
;
A
#
# COMPACT_ATOMS: atom_id res chain seq x y z
N SER A 1 10.06 18.72 -15.56
CA SER A 1 8.83 17.89 -15.56
C SER A 1 8.66 17.28 -16.96
N ARG A 2 9.01 15.99 -17.15
CA ARG A 2 8.91 15.28 -18.45
C ARG A 2 8.22 13.91 -18.37
N VAL A 3 7.62 13.59 -17.22
CA VAL A 3 7.00 12.27 -16.97
C VAL A 3 5.76 12.03 -17.85
N TRP A 4 5.11 13.09 -18.32
CA TRP A 4 3.84 13.03 -19.06
C TRP A 4 3.97 12.68 -20.56
N GLN A 5 5.17 12.73 -21.14
CA GLN A 5 5.33 12.65 -22.61
C GLN A 5 5.35 11.21 -23.18
N HIS A 6 5.43 10.17 -22.34
CA HIS A 6 5.58 8.78 -22.79
C HIS A 6 4.59 7.80 -22.13
N LEU A 7 3.49 8.31 -21.57
CA LEU A 7 2.52 7.51 -20.82
C LEU A 7 1.77 6.43 -21.62
N PRO A 8 1.56 6.47 -22.96
CA PRO A 8 0.69 5.48 -23.60
C PRO A 8 1.38 4.25 -24.23
N GLU A 9 2.71 4.16 -24.31
CA GLU A 9 3.33 3.03 -25.06
C GLU A 9 3.62 1.76 -24.23
N LYS A 10 3.69 1.86 -22.90
CA LYS A 10 4.15 0.75 -22.03
C LYS A 10 3.29 0.49 -20.79
N PHE A 11 2.12 1.09 -20.71
CA PHE A 11 1.15 0.80 -19.66
C PHE A 11 -0.06 0.13 -20.32
N ASP A 12 -0.23 -1.14 -20.00
CA ASP A 12 -1.28 -2.03 -20.51
C ASP A 12 -2.59 -1.90 -19.74
N GLY A 13 -2.67 -0.98 -18.76
CA GLY A 13 -3.88 -0.73 -17.97
C GLY A 13 -3.97 -1.52 -16.66
N ASP A 14 -2.94 -2.32 -16.32
CA ASP A 14 -2.88 -3.13 -15.09
C ASP A 14 -2.54 -2.27 -13.84
N ASN A 15 -1.96 -2.86 -12.78
CA ASN A 15 -1.58 -2.22 -11.51
C ASN A 15 -0.66 -1.00 -11.71
N PHE A 16 -1.28 0.16 -11.92
CA PHE A 16 -0.63 1.46 -12.14
C PHE A 16 0.39 1.78 -11.04
N ARG A 17 0.10 1.38 -9.80
CA ARG A 17 1.02 1.57 -8.67
C ARG A 17 2.30 0.78 -8.90
N ALA A 18 2.23 -0.52 -9.19
CA ALA A 18 3.41 -1.34 -9.45
C ALA A 18 4.22 -0.84 -10.65
N TRP A 19 3.54 -0.41 -11.72
CA TRP A 19 4.18 0.19 -12.89
C TRP A 19 4.91 1.50 -12.56
N LEU A 20 4.27 2.40 -11.80
CA LEU A 20 4.87 3.68 -11.39
C LEU A 20 6.07 3.46 -10.46
N PHE A 21 5.98 2.54 -9.50
CA PHE A 21 7.10 2.17 -8.63
C PHE A 21 8.28 1.62 -9.44
N ARG A 22 8.01 0.80 -10.47
CA ARG A 22 9.06 0.30 -11.37
C ARG A 22 9.74 1.44 -12.13
N ILE A 23 8.99 2.41 -12.65
CA ILE A 23 9.56 3.58 -13.33
C ILE A 23 10.39 4.43 -12.38
N ALA A 24 9.84 4.78 -11.21
CA ALA A 24 10.53 5.57 -10.21
C ALA A 24 11.85 4.91 -9.77
N ARG A 25 11.82 3.61 -9.49
CA ARG A 25 13.00 2.82 -9.16
C ARG A 25 14.04 2.84 -10.28
N ASN A 26 13.63 2.59 -11.51
CA ASN A 26 14.54 2.57 -12.67
C ASN A 26 15.20 3.93 -12.89
N TYR A 27 14.43 5.02 -12.71
CA TYR A 27 14.95 6.38 -12.81
C TYR A 27 16.00 6.68 -11.74
N VAL A 28 15.74 6.33 -10.48
CA VAL A 28 16.69 6.51 -9.37
C VAL A 28 17.98 5.73 -9.62
N ILE A 29 17.88 4.48 -10.07
CA ILE A 29 19.06 3.65 -10.41
C ILE A 29 19.85 4.24 -11.59
N GLN A 30 19.16 4.77 -12.60
CA GLN A 30 19.80 5.36 -13.75
C GLN A 30 20.53 6.66 -13.37
N GLU A 31 19.89 7.51 -12.57
CA GLU A 31 20.47 8.77 -12.10
C GLU A 31 21.62 8.53 -11.11
N SER A 32 21.52 7.50 -10.26
CA SER A 32 22.60 7.12 -9.34
C SER A 32 23.84 6.63 -10.08
N ARG A 33 23.68 5.74 -11.07
CA ARG A 33 24.78 5.24 -11.93
C ARG A 33 25.51 6.36 -12.68
N LYS A 34 24.80 7.41 -13.09
CA LYS A 34 25.41 8.59 -13.74
C LYS A 34 26.23 9.44 -12.77
N ARG A 35 25.85 9.46 -11.48
CA ARG A 35 26.47 10.32 -10.47
C ARG A 35 27.65 9.65 -9.78
N ARG A 36 27.58 8.36 -9.42
CA ARG A 36 28.70 7.55 -8.85
C ARG A 36 28.45 6.03 -9.03
N PRO A 37 29.45 5.21 -9.40
CA PRO A 37 29.33 3.75 -9.44
C PRO A 37 28.98 3.10 -8.09
N ASP A 38 29.56 3.59 -6.98
CA ASP A 38 29.40 3.01 -5.64
C ASP A 38 27.97 3.14 -5.08
N LEU A 39 27.20 4.16 -5.49
CA LEU A 39 25.85 4.40 -4.99
C LEU A 39 24.86 3.29 -5.39
N ALA A 40 25.16 2.51 -6.44
CA ALA A 40 24.37 1.34 -6.83
C ALA A 40 24.60 0.13 -5.91
N GLU A 41 25.77 0.03 -5.26
CA GLU A 41 26.06 -0.94 -4.20
C GLU A 41 25.26 -0.57 -2.94
N ASP A 42 25.29 0.71 -2.56
CA ASP A 42 24.58 1.24 -1.39
C ASP A 42 23.06 1.07 -1.49
N LEU A 43 22.45 1.35 -2.65
CA LEU A 43 21.02 1.09 -2.85
C LEU A 43 20.66 -0.40 -2.77
N ARG A 44 21.56 -1.31 -3.13
CA ARG A 44 21.35 -2.75 -2.95
C ARG A 44 21.40 -3.13 -1.47
N MET A 45 22.30 -2.52 -0.70
CA MET A 45 22.37 -2.67 0.76
C MET A 45 21.11 -2.17 1.47
N VAL A 46 20.59 -0.99 1.11
CA VAL A 46 19.34 -0.45 1.68
C VAL A 46 18.15 -1.39 1.43
N THR A 47 18.08 -2.02 0.24
CA THR A 47 17.03 -3.03 -0.02
C THR A 47 17.24 -4.35 0.75
N ALA A 48 18.47 -4.64 1.19
CA ALA A 48 18.75 -5.82 2.01
C ALA A 48 18.37 -5.61 3.48
N GLU A 49 18.45 -4.38 3.99
CA GLU A 49 17.98 -4.00 5.33
C GLU A 49 16.48 -4.26 5.51
N ASP A 50 15.66 -3.95 4.49
CA ASP A 50 14.22 -4.26 4.45
C ASP A 50 13.91 -5.78 4.54
N HIS A 51 14.90 -6.64 4.25
CA HIS A 51 14.77 -8.10 4.24
C HIS A 51 15.47 -8.78 5.43
N THR A 52 15.95 -8.03 6.41
CA THR A 52 16.55 -8.62 7.63
C THR A 52 15.50 -9.40 8.45
N PRO A 53 15.90 -10.46 9.19
CA PRO A 53 14.97 -11.23 10.02
C PRO A 53 14.19 -10.38 11.02
N ASP A 54 14.83 -9.38 11.62
CA ASP A 54 14.21 -8.42 12.54
C ASP A 54 13.15 -7.56 11.84
N HIS A 55 13.46 -7.01 10.66
CA HIS A 55 12.48 -6.23 9.89
C HIS A 55 11.29 -7.10 9.46
N GLN A 56 11.54 -8.34 9.03
CA GLN A 56 10.48 -9.30 8.71
C GLN A 56 9.64 -9.71 9.92
N LEU A 57 10.21 -9.69 11.14
CA LEU A 57 9.47 -9.95 12.37
C LEU A 57 8.54 -8.79 12.69
N VAL A 58 9.06 -7.55 12.66
CA VAL A 58 8.27 -6.32 12.88
C VAL A 58 7.13 -6.21 11.86
N GLU A 59 7.39 -6.49 10.59
CA GLU A 59 6.35 -6.47 9.56
C GLU A 59 5.31 -7.58 9.75
N ARG A 60 5.71 -8.76 10.24
CA ARG A 60 4.76 -9.81 10.62
C ARG A 60 3.87 -9.38 11.78
N GLU A 61 4.45 -8.78 12.82
CA GLU A 61 3.69 -8.27 13.97
C GLU A 61 2.70 -7.18 13.57
N ARG A 62 3.14 -6.22 12.75
CA ARG A 62 2.27 -5.19 12.17
C ARG A 62 1.12 -5.79 11.36
N MET A 63 1.41 -6.81 10.56
CA MET A 63 0.40 -7.50 9.77
C MET A 63 -0.61 -8.23 10.64
N GLU A 64 -0.17 -8.90 11.72
CA GLU A 64 -1.06 -9.57 12.67
C GLU A 64 -1.95 -8.56 13.41
N ILE A 65 -1.41 -7.42 13.83
CA ILE A 65 -2.20 -6.33 14.43
C ILE A 65 -3.27 -5.85 13.43
N LEU A 66 -2.89 -5.60 12.19
CA LEU A 66 -3.83 -5.15 11.16
C LEU A 66 -4.94 -6.19 10.89
N LYS A 67 -4.58 -7.47 10.79
CA LYS A 67 -5.55 -8.57 10.64
C LYS A 67 -6.55 -8.61 11.80
N ASN A 68 -6.05 -8.49 13.03
CA ASN A 68 -6.89 -8.45 14.24
C ASN A 68 -7.80 -7.22 14.29
N CYS A 69 -7.34 -6.07 13.77
CA CYS A 69 -8.16 -4.87 13.67
C CYS A 69 -9.23 -5.00 12.57
N LEU A 70 -8.89 -5.61 11.43
CA LEU A 70 -9.83 -5.90 10.35
C LEU A 70 -10.93 -6.86 10.80
N SER A 71 -10.62 -7.87 11.61
CA SER A 71 -11.63 -8.82 12.11
C SER A 71 -12.62 -8.22 13.09
N LYS A 72 -12.31 -7.05 13.68
CA LYS A 72 -13.21 -6.30 14.59
C LYS A 72 -14.16 -5.37 13.83
N LEU A 73 -13.85 -5.08 12.57
CA LEU A 73 -14.66 -4.23 11.72
C LEU A 73 -15.90 -5.00 11.23
N GLU A 74 -17.01 -4.31 11.01
CA GLU A 74 -18.20 -4.92 10.41
C GLU A 74 -17.83 -5.56 9.06
N GLN A 75 -18.32 -6.77 8.78
CA GLN A 75 -17.94 -7.56 7.61
C GLN A 75 -18.00 -6.76 6.29
N LYS A 76 -19.08 -6.02 6.07
CA LYS A 76 -19.25 -5.19 4.86
C LYS A 76 -18.24 -4.03 4.77
N LEU A 77 -17.84 -3.46 5.91
CA LEU A 77 -16.84 -2.40 5.96
C LEU A 77 -15.42 -2.96 5.73
N ALA A 78 -15.12 -4.14 6.28
CA ALA A 78 -13.86 -4.84 6.04
C ALA A 78 -13.70 -5.19 4.55
N GLU A 79 -14.75 -5.74 3.94
CA GLU A 79 -14.78 -6.06 2.51
C GLU A 79 -14.67 -4.81 1.63
N LEU A 80 -15.36 -3.73 1.98
CA LEU A 80 -15.24 -2.44 1.29
C LEU A 80 -13.80 -1.91 1.32
N VAL A 81 -13.12 -1.95 2.46
CA VAL A 81 -11.74 -1.47 2.58
C VAL A 81 -10.79 -2.37 1.80
N GLN A 82 -10.90 -3.69 1.95
CA GLN A 82 -10.03 -4.66 1.26
C GLN A 82 -10.15 -4.53 -0.26
N SER A 83 -11.37 -4.51 -0.80
CA SER A 83 -11.60 -4.39 -2.23
C SER A 83 -11.17 -3.04 -2.79
N ARG A 84 -11.42 -1.95 -2.06
CA ARG A 84 -10.99 -0.62 -2.51
C ARG A 84 -9.47 -0.49 -2.54
N LEU A 85 -8.76 -1.06 -1.57
CA LEU A 85 -7.30 -1.14 -1.57
C LEU A 85 -6.77 -2.11 -2.65
N GLY A 86 -7.56 -3.11 -3.01
CA GLY A 86 -7.33 -4.01 -4.15
C GLY A 86 -7.51 -3.34 -5.52
N GLY A 87 -8.03 -2.12 -5.57
CA GLY A 87 -8.17 -1.32 -6.79
C GLY A 87 -9.57 -1.34 -7.42
N GLU A 88 -10.53 -2.08 -6.84
CA GLU A 88 -11.91 -2.09 -7.31
C GLU A 88 -12.58 -0.70 -7.18
N SER A 89 -13.53 -0.40 -8.06
CA SER A 89 -14.32 0.83 -8.02
C SER A 89 -15.36 0.79 -6.89
N TYR A 90 -15.86 1.94 -6.43
CA TYR A 90 -16.90 1.93 -5.39
C TYR A 90 -18.20 1.33 -5.90
N GLU A 91 -18.49 1.52 -7.19
CA GLU A 91 -19.64 1.01 -7.89
C GLU A 91 -19.67 -0.52 -7.88
N ASP A 92 -18.59 -1.17 -8.36
CA ASP A 92 -18.49 -2.63 -8.43
C ASP A 92 -18.55 -3.27 -7.03
N ILE A 93 -17.88 -2.65 -6.05
CA ILE A 93 -17.90 -3.12 -4.67
C ILE A 93 -19.31 -3.05 -4.12
N CYS A 94 -19.98 -1.90 -4.26
CA CYS A 94 -21.31 -1.67 -3.72
C CYS A 94 -22.36 -2.60 -4.30
N GLU A 95 -22.29 -2.88 -5.61
CA GLU A 95 -23.16 -3.87 -6.26
C GLU A 95 -22.98 -5.26 -5.65
N ARG A 96 -21.73 -5.70 -5.45
CA ARG A 96 -21.41 -7.01 -4.89
C ARG A 96 -21.83 -7.18 -3.43
N ILE A 97 -21.60 -6.19 -2.57
CA ILE A 97 -21.84 -6.31 -1.11
C ILE A 97 -23.18 -5.71 -0.65
N GLY A 98 -23.99 -5.24 -1.59
CA GLY A 98 -25.31 -4.66 -1.35
C GLY A 98 -25.25 -3.38 -0.51
N LEU A 99 -24.34 -2.47 -0.86
CA LEU A 99 -24.24 -1.13 -0.28
C LEU A 99 -24.70 -0.07 -1.28
N GLN A 100 -25.11 1.09 -0.77
CA GLN A 100 -25.48 2.23 -1.60
C GLN A 100 -24.22 3.03 -1.99
N PRO A 101 -23.92 3.24 -3.29
CA PRO A 101 -22.72 3.95 -3.75
C PRO A 101 -22.56 5.34 -3.12
N ALA A 102 -23.67 6.05 -2.94
CA ALA A 102 -23.72 7.37 -2.30
C ALA A 102 -23.14 7.39 -0.87
N ARG A 103 -23.11 6.24 -0.17
CA ARG A 103 -22.59 6.12 1.19
C ARG A 103 -21.17 5.53 1.23
N ALA A 104 -20.68 4.95 0.13
CA ALA A 104 -19.46 4.16 0.10
C ALA A 104 -18.22 4.96 0.55
N HIS A 105 -18.08 6.20 0.06
CA HIS A 105 -16.98 7.10 0.45
C HIS A 105 -16.96 7.37 1.95
N LYS A 106 -18.12 7.66 2.55
CA LYS A 106 -18.25 7.94 3.97
C LYS A 106 -17.93 6.68 4.78
N LEU A 107 -18.48 5.54 4.39
CA LEU A 107 -18.24 4.25 5.04
C LEU A 107 -16.76 3.84 4.97
N PHE A 108 -16.11 4.04 3.83
CA PHE A 108 -14.68 3.79 3.66
C PHE A 108 -13.84 4.69 4.57
N HIS A 109 -14.16 5.99 4.65
CA HIS A 109 -13.46 6.90 5.56
C HIS A 109 -13.64 6.48 7.01
N THR A 110 -14.87 6.15 7.42
CA THR A 110 -15.17 5.66 8.77
C THR A 110 -14.39 4.38 9.08
N ALA A 111 -14.39 3.41 8.17
CA ALA A 111 -13.65 2.17 8.32
C ALA A 111 -12.14 2.42 8.45
N LYS A 112 -11.58 3.31 7.62
CA LYS A 112 -10.18 3.71 7.71
C LYS A 112 -9.85 4.33 9.06
N THR A 113 -10.68 5.26 9.56
CA THR A 113 -10.50 5.86 10.89
C THR A 113 -10.53 4.80 12.00
N GLN A 114 -11.49 3.87 11.97
CA GLN A 114 -11.57 2.80 12.97
C GLN A 114 -10.33 1.89 12.95
N LEU A 115 -9.83 1.55 11.75
CA LEU A 115 -8.61 0.76 11.61
C LEU A 115 -7.39 1.52 12.13
N THR A 116 -7.25 2.81 11.80
CA THR A 116 -6.17 3.65 12.31
C THR A 116 -6.17 3.70 13.83
N THR A 117 -7.31 4.01 14.46
CA THR A 117 -7.43 4.04 15.93
C THR A 117 -7.14 2.68 16.55
N CYS A 118 -7.59 1.58 15.93
CA CYS A 118 -7.30 0.24 16.43
C CYS A 118 -5.80 -0.08 16.35
N VAL A 119 -5.16 0.20 15.22
CA VAL A 119 -3.72 -0.05 15.03
C VAL A 119 -2.90 0.82 15.96
N GLU A 120 -3.23 2.10 16.15
CA GLU A 120 -2.54 2.99 17.10
C GLU A 120 -2.61 2.45 18.53
N HIS A 121 -3.79 1.99 18.96
CA HIS A 121 -3.97 1.41 20.29
C HIS A 121 -3.15 0.12 20.51
N HIS A 122 -2.97 -0.71 19.47
CA HIS A 122 -2.24 -1.97 19.58
C HIS A 122 -0.75 -1.83 19.21
N GLY A 123 -0.37 -0.80 18.46
CA GLY A 123 0.99 -0.53 17.99
C GLY A 123 1.82 0.36 18.91
N LEU A 124 1.20 1.15 19.79
CA LEU A 124 1.88 1.97 20.81
C LEU A 124 2.23 1.21 22.11
N GLY A 125 1.94 -0.10 22.18
CA GLY A 125 2.02 -0.90 23.41
C GLY A 125 3.17 -1.91 23.50
N GLN A 126 4.12 -1.93 22.57
CA GLN A 126 5.22 -2.93 22.53
C GLN A 126 6.62 -2.31 22.38
N ALA A 127 6.76 -0.98 22.46
CA ALA A 127 8.07 -0.34 22.58
C ALA A 127 8.44 -0.22 24.07
N GLN A 128 8.90 -1.32 24.67
CA GLN A 128 9.52 -1.34 26.00
C GLN A 128 10.75 -2.24 25.98
#